data_AF-A0A7S3CNA9-F1
#
_entry.id   AF-A0A7S3CNA9-F1
#
_cell.length_a   1.000
_cell.length_b   1.000
_cell.length_c   1.000
_cell.angle_alpha   90.00
_cell.angle_beta   90.00
_cell.angle_gamma   90.00
#
_symmetry.space_group_name_H-M   'P 1'
#
loop_
_entity.id
_entity.type
_entity.pdbx_description
1 polymer ?
#
loop_
_entity_poly.entity_id
_entity_poly.type
_entity_poly.pdbx_seq_one_letter_code
_entity_poly.pdbx_strand_id
1 'polypeptide(L)'
;EEKQQLDESIAELEHNIAEYHREYQSLIQKVGEIKSNKQSVEDKVSRSLELIQNLSSERKRWEESSLSFVEQMSCLIGDCMKSAAFLTYIGFFDHYYRNQLNSDWRDNIDFVDLKHRHDLQISEFLSKASEKLLWQQQSLPNDELCIENAIIMMSYNRYPLVVDPSDQALSFIMSHFQKDKIQKTSFADDSFMKHLETAIRFGLPLLVQDVEKIDPILNSVLNKEVQKIGGRILIRVGDSEIDYSENFKLYMITRDPNATFTPDLCSRVTFVNFTVTPSSLQNQCLNIFLKEERPEIDKKRNDNIKLQSEYRVKLRSLEDKLLNELTESEGNILQNDKLIQTLENLQKEAKEIAKQVEAADETMLEVEQVTQEYVPIANMASRIFFSMDSLSAVHFLYQFSLQ
;
A
#
# COMPACT_ATOMS: atom_id res chain seq x y z
N GLU A 1 -104.88 8.81 15.95
CA GLU A 1 -104.24 9.57 14.88
C GLU A 1 -102.99 10.29 15.37
N GLU A 2 -103.05 11.18 16.37
CA GLU A 2 -101.86 11.88 16.90
C GLU A 2 -100.73 10.96 17.41
N LYS A 3 -101.07 9.85 18.09
CA LYS A 3 -100.07 8.89 18.58
C LYS A 3 -99.32 8.17 17.45
N GLN A 4 -100.01 7.94 16.33
CA GLN A 4 -99.45 7.28 15.14
C GLN A 4 -98.50 8.22 14.37
N GLN A 5 -98.84 9.51 14.28
CA GLN A 5 -97.96 10.54 13.72
C GLN A 5 -96.70 10.76 14.58
N LEU A 6 -96.84 10.66 15.91
CA LEU A 6 -95.70 10.76 16.82
C LEU A 6 -94.77 9.55 16.70
N ASP A 7 -95.32 8.34 16.61
CA ASP A 7 -94.55 7.11 16.42
C ASP A 7 -93.85 7.10 15.03
N GLU A 8 -94.47 7.64 13.98
CA GLU A 8 -93.84 7.84 12.66
C GLU A 8 -92.70 8.86 12.73
N SER A 9 -92.88 10.01 13.40
CA SER A 9 -91.82 11.00 13.58
C SER A 9 -90.66 10.47 14.43
N ILE A 10 -90.93 9.64 15.44
CA ILE A 10 -89.88 8.99 16.24
C ILE A 10 -89.10 7.99 15.39
N ALA A 11 -89.78 7.17 14.58
CA ALA A 11 -89.12 6.23 13.68
C ALA A 11 -88.26 6.94 12.61
N GLU A 12 -88.73 8.08 12.10
CA GLU A 12 -87.98 8.90 11.13
C GLU A 12 -86.75 9.56 11.78
N LEU A 13 -86.89 10.07 13.00
CA LEU A 13 -85.76 10.59 13.79
C LEU A 13 -84.76 9.50 14.18
N GLU A 14 -85.21 8.31 14.57
CA GLU A 14 -84.35 7.16 14.85
C GLU A 14 -83.59 6.70 13.60
N HIS A 15 -84.25 6.71 12.43
CA HIS A 15 -83.61 6.42 11.14
C HIS A 15 -82.54 7.46 10.81
N ASN A 16 -82.86 8.75 10.93
CA ASN A 16 -81.93 9.86 10.69
C ASN A 16 -80.74 9.84 11.67
N ILE A 17 -80.97 9.53 12.95
CA ILE A 17 -79.90 9.38 13.95
C ILE A 17 -79.00 8.20 13.58
N ALA A 18 -79.55 7.07 13.15
CA ALA A 18 -78.77 5.92 12.71
C ALA A 18 -77.94 6.22 11.45
N GLU A 19 -78.49 7.01 10.52
CA GLU A 19 -77.78 7.44 9.31
C GLU A 19 -76.63 8.41 9.65
N TYR A 20 -76.89 9.45 10.45
CA TYR A 20 -75.85 10.37 10.93
C TYR A 20 -74.78 9.66 11.75
N HIS A 21 -75.14 8.64 12.55
CA HIS A 21 -74.15 7.86 13.28
C HIS A 21 -73.23 7.06 12.33
N ARG A 22 -73.78 6.52 11.23
CA ARG A 22 -73.02 5.82 10.19
C ARG A 22 -72.11 6.79 9.42
N GLU A 23 -72.62 7.97 9.05
CA GLU A 23 -71.81 9.02 8.41
C GLU A 23 -70.70 9.51 9.33
N TYR A 24 -70.98 9.71 10.62
CA TYR A 24 -70.00 10.13 11.61
C TYR A 24 -68.90 9.08 11.80
N GLN A 25 -69.25 7.79 11.84
CA GLN A 25 -68.25 6.71 11.86
C GLN A 25 -67.39 6.70 10.59
N SER A 26 -67.99 6.90 9.41
CA SER A 26 -67.25 7.04 8.15
C SER A 26 -66.31 8.24 8.16
N LEU A 27 -66.75 9.38 8.70
CA LEU A 27 -65.92 10.58 8.85
C LEU A 27 -64.76 10.34 9.81
N ILE A 28 -64.98 9.70 10.96
CA ILE A 28 -63.91 9.35 11.90
C ILE A 28 -62.87 8.44 11.24
N GLN A 29 -63.31 7.44 10.47
CA GLN A 29 -62.40 6.56 9.75
C GLN A 29 -61.55 7.35 8.74
N LYS A 30 -62.18 8.23 7.94
CA LYS A 30 -61.48 9.11 7.00
C LYS A 30 -60.50 10.05 7.70
N VAL A 31 -60.88 10.64 8.84
CA VAL A 31 -59.99 11.49 9.64
C VAL A 31 -58.81 10.69 10.18
N GLY A 32 -59.04 9.45 10.63
CA GLY A 32 -57.99 8.53 11.05
C GLY A 32 -57.00 8.19 9.93
N GLU A 33 -57.51 7.88 8.73
CA GLU A 33 -56.72 7.62 7.54
C GLU A 33 -55.90 8.84 7.12
N ILE A 34 -56.51 10.03 7.08
CA ILE A 34 -55.81 11.29 6.75
C ILE A 34 -54.71 11.58 7.78
N LYS A 35 -54.97 11.37 9.08
CA LYS A 35 -53.98 11.59 10.13
C LYS A 35 -52.80 10.63 10.00
N SER A 36 -53.06 9.35 9.72
CA SER A 36 -52.03 8.35 9.46
C SER A 36 -51.20 8.69 8.22
N ASN A 37 -51.85 9.07 7.12
CA ASN A 37 -51.19 9.49 5.89
C ASN A 37 -50.33 10.74 6.11
N LYS A 38 -50.83 11.72 6.87
CA LYS A 38 -50.07 12.93 7.22
C LYS A 38 -48.79 12.57 7.99
N GLN A 39 -48.90 11.73 9.02
CA GLN A 39 -47.75 11.27 9.80
C GLN A 39 -46.71 10.56 8.90
N SER A 40 -47.18 9.64 8.04
CA SER A 40 -46.30 8.92 7.11
C SER A 40 -45.58 9.86 6.13
N VAL A 41 -46.25 10.91 5.65
CA VAL A 41 -45.64 11.90 4.76
C VAL A 41 -44.63 12.77 5.52
N GLU A 42 -44.93 13.20 6.75
CA GLU A 42 -43.99 13.95 7.59
C GLU A 42 -42.72 13.14 7.87
N ASP A 43 -42.85 11.86 8.22
CA ASP A 43 -41.71 10.97 8.45
C ASP A 43 -40.87 10.78 7.18
N LYS A 44 -41.53 10.60 6.02
CA LYS A 44 -40.85 10.50 4.71
C LYS A 44 -40.10 11.77 4.35
N VAL A 45 -40.70 12.94 4.57
CA VAL A 45 -40.04 14.23 4.32
C VAL A 45 -38.83 14.42 5.22
N SER A 46 -38.96 14.10 6.52
CA SER A 46 -37.86 14.18 7.47
C SER A 46 -36.67 13.31 7.04
N ARG A 47 -36.92 12.03 6.71
CA ARG A 47 -35.90 11.11 6.19
C ARG A 47 -35.28 11.58 4.88
N SER A 48 -36.09 12.15 3.98
CA SER A 48 -35.61 12.68 2.70
C SER A 48 -34.60 13.81 2.91
N LEU A 49 -34.90 14.73 3.84
CA LEU A 49 -34.03 15.86 4.16
C LEU A 49 -32.69 15.38 4.74
N GLU A 50 -32.72 14.42 5.67
CA GLU A 50 -31.51 13.82 6.25
C GLU A 50 -30.68 13.10 5.18
N LEU A 51 -31.31 12.27 4.34
CA LEU A 51 -30.65 11.56 3.26
C LEU A 51 -30.00 12.52 2.24
N ILE A 52 -30.70 13.58 1.83
CA ILE A 52 -30.15 14.58 0.89
C ILE A 52 -28.97 15.31 1.52
N GLN A 53 -29.06 15.71 2.79
CA GLN A 53 -27.96 16.39 3.48
C GLN A 53 -26.72 15.50 3.56
N ASN A 54 -26.92 14.21 3.86
CA ASN A 54 -25.87 13.20 3.94
C ASN A 54 -25.24 12.86 2.57
N LEU A 55 -26.05 12.66 1.54
CA LEU A 55 -25.56 12.47 0.17
C LEU A 55 -24.89 13.72 -0.37
N SER A 56 -25.31 14.92 0.06
CA SER A 56 -24.66 16.16 -0.33
C SER A 56 -23.25 16.29 0.26
N SER A 57 -23.02 15.84 1.49
CA SER A 57 -21.66 15.82 2.05
C SER A 57 -20.78 14.80 1.32
N GLU A 58 -21.36 13.65 0.96
CA GLU A 58 -20.65 12.60 0.23
C GLU A 58 -20.27 13.03 -1.18
N ARG A 59 -21.20 13.70 -1.87
CA ARG A 59 -20.95 14.33 -3.16
C ARG A 59 -19.80 15.33 -3.09
N LYS A 60 -19.77 16.22 -2.08
CA LYS A 60 -18.66 17.18 -1.92
C LYS A 60 -17.31 16.47 -1.76
N ARG A 61 -17.27 15.41 -0.94
CA ARG A 61 -16.07 14.59 -0.75
C ARG A 61 -15.60 13.90 -2.02
N TRP A 62 -16.53 13.43 -2.86
CA TRP A 62 -16.21 12.87 -4.18
C TRP A 62 -15.76 13.95 -5.16
N GLU A 63 -16.36 15.14 -5.12
CA GLU A 63 -15.92 16.30 -5.91
C GLU A 63 -14.49 16.70 -5.53
N GLU A 64 -14.16 16.76 -4.23
CA GLU A 64 -12.81 17.01 -3.72
C GLU A 64 -11.82 15.91 -4.12
N SER A 65 -12.19 14.64 -3.96
CA SER A 65 -11.37 13.49 -4.41
C SER A 65 -11.13 13.51 -5.92
N SER A 66 -12.16 13.86 -6.69
CA SER A 66 -12.08 13.97 -8.15
C SER A 66 -11.14 15.08 -8.57
N LEU A 67 -11.23 16.26 -7.94
CA LEU A 67 -10.30 17.36 -8.16
C LEU A 67 -8.86 16.96 -7.82
N SER A 68 -8.65 16.29 -6.68
CA SER A 68 -7.34 15.73 -6.29
C SER A 68 -6.80 14.77 -7.34
N PHE A 69 -7.64 13.88 -7.91
CA PHE A 69 -7.20 12.99 -8.99
C PHE A 69 -6.86 13.74 -10.28
N VAL A 70 -7.58 14.81 -10.62
CA VAL A 70 -7.24 15.66 -11.77
C VAL A 70 -5.87 16.33 -11.57
N GLU A 71 -5.61 16.83 -10.37
CA GLU A 71 -4.29 17.38 -10.01
C GLU A 71 -3.19 16.33 -10.08
N GLN A 72 -3.40 15.15 -9.47
CA GLN A 72 -2.46 14.03 -9.52
C GLN A 72 -2.20 13.56 -10.96
N MET A 73 -3.23 13.49 -11.79
CA MET A 73 -3.10 13.13 -13.21
C MET A 73 -2.26 14.17 -13.97
N SER A 74 -2.40 15.45 -13.63
CA SER A 74 -1.61 16.52 -14.25
C SER A 74 -0.12 16.46 -13.86
N CYS A 75 0.19 15.93 -12.69
CA CYS A 75 1.55 15.75 -12.17
C CYS A 75 2.17 14.38 -12.50
N LEU A 76 1.39 13.45 -13.06
CA LEU A 76 1.77 12.04 -13.22
C LEU A 76 3.04 11.87 -14.06
N ILE A 77 3.21 12.67 -15.12
CA ILE A 77 4.37 12.57 -16.02
C ILE A 77 5.65 12.90 -15.25
N GLY A 78 5.66 13.99 -14.47
CA GLY A 78 6.81 14.38 -13.66
C GLY A 78 7.10 13.38 -12.54
N ASP A 79 6.05 12.90 -11.87
CA ASP A 79 6.17 11.89 -10.82
C ASP A 79 6.75 10.56 -11.35
N CYS A 80 6.22 10.06 -12.47
CA CYS A 80 6.74 8.86 -13.14
C CYS A 80 8.18 9.04 -13.62
N MET A 81 8.55 10.23 -14.10
CA MET A 81 9.92 10.52 -14.51
C MET A 81 10.89 10.44 -13.33
N LYS A 82 10.54 11.04 -12.19
CA LYS A 82 11.33 10.94 -10.94
C LYS A 82 11.46 9.49 -10.47
N SER A 83 10.35 8.76 -10.43
CA SER A 83 10.34 7.35 -10.02
C SER A 83 11.13 6.45 -10.97
N ALA A 84 11.09 6.71 -12.28
CA ALA A 84 11.88 5.96 -13.25
C ALA A 84 13.38 6.24 -13.09
N ALA A 85 13.78 7.51 -12.88
CA ALA A 85 15.16 7.88 -12.59
C ALA A 85 15.65 7.21 -11.30
N PHE A 86 14.81 7.21 -10.27
CA PHE A 86 15.07 6.53 -9.00
C PHE A 86 15.34 5.03 -9.21
N LEU A 87 14.42 4.30 -9.85
CA LEU A 87 14.57 2.85 -10.08
C LEU A 87 15.77 2.49 -10.96
N THR A 88 16.18 3.40 -11.86
CA THR A 88 17.23 3.12 -12.85
C THR A 88 18.63 3.45 -12.33
N TYR A 89 18.79 4.57 -11.62
CA TYR A 89 20.12 5.13 -11.34
C TYR A 89 20.49 5.13 -9.85
N ILE A 90 19.51 5.18 -8.95
CA ILE A 90 19.80 5.52 -7.55
C ILE A 90 20.42 4.36 -6.77
N GLY A 91 20.15 3.12 -7.17
CA GLY A 91 20.39 1.94 -6.36
C GLY A 91 21.86 1.71 -5.98
N PHE A 92 22.82 2.20 -6.77
CA PHE A 92 24.25 2.11 -6.45
C PHE A 92 24.68 3.07 -5.33
N PHE A 93 24.00 4.20 -5.20
CA PHE A 93 24.41 5.30 -4.33
C PHE A 93 23.98 5.10 -2.88
N ASP A 94 24.77 5.68 -1.98
CA ASP A 94 24.40 5.81 -0.57
C ASP A 94 23.32 6.87 -0.36
N HIS A 95 22.71 6.87 0.83
CA HIS A 95 21.62 7.78 1.21
C HIS A 95 21.93 9.28 1.01
N TYR A 96 23.19 9.71 1.18
CA TYR A 96 23.57 11.10 1.00
C TYR A 96 23.45 11.51 -0.47
N TYR A 97 24.07 10.73 -1.37
CA TYR A 97 23.99 10.98 -2.80
C TYR A 97 22.57 10.78 -3.35
N ARG A 98 21.77 9.85 -2.79
CA ARG A 98 20.35 9.71 -3.17
C ARG A 98 19.57 11.00 -2.95
N ASN A 99 19.74 11.61 -1.79
CA ASN A 99 19.05 12.86 -1.45
C ASN A 99 19.50 14.02 -2.34
N GLN A 100 20.80 14.10 -2.62
CA GLN A 100 21.32 15.10 -3.54
C GLN A 100 20.75 14.91 -4.96
N LEU A 101 20.78 13.69 -5.50
CA LEU A 101 20.23 13.39 -6.82
C LEU A 101 18.71 13.64 -6.88
N ASN A 102 17.97 13.28 -5.85
CA ASN A 102 16.53 13.55 -5.77
C ASN A 102 16.22 15.06 -5.75
N SER A 103 17.07 15.87 -5.10
CA SER A 103 16.99 17.34 -5.15
C SER A 103 17.33 17.86 -6.54
N ASP A 104 18.45 17.41 -7.12
CA ASP A 104 18.87 17.83 -8.45
C ASP A 104 17.82 17.47 -9.51
N TRP A 105 17.23 16.28 -9.46
CA TRP A 105 16.16 15.87 -10.37
C TRP A 105 14.90 16.70 -10.19
N ARG A 106 14.58 17.10 -8.95
CA ARG A 106 13.47 18.02 -8.67
C ARG A 106 13.73 19.38 -9.33
N ASP A 107 14.90 19.96 -9.10
CA ASP A 107 15.29 21.25 -9.66
C ASP A 107 15.33 21.24 -11.19
N ASN A 108 15.79 20.14 -11.80
CA ASN A 108 15.78 19.97 -13.25
C ASN A 108 14.36 19.84 -13.83
N ILE A 109 13.45 19.16 -13.14
CA ILE A 109 12.05 19.04 -13.58
C ILE A 109 11.33 20.39 -13.43
N ASP A 110 11.63 21.14 -12.37
CA ASP A 110 11.15 22.52 -12.18
C ASP A 110 11.67 23.45 -13.28
N PHE A 111 12.94 23.31 -13.66
CA PHE A 111 13.53 24.11 -14.74
C PHE A 111 12.85 23.87 -16.10
N VAL A 112 12.37 22.65 -16.36
CA VAL A 112 11.66 22.28 -17.60
C VAL A 112 10.16 22.62 -17.53
N ASP A 113 9.69 23.21 -16.42
CA ASP A 113 8.27 23.54 -16.16
C ASP A 113 7.34 22.32 -16.28
N LEU A 114 7.83 21.17 -15.82
CA LEU A 114 7.04 19.94 -15.74
C LEU A 114 6.31 19.87 -14.39
N LYS A 115 4.97 19.80 -14.46
CA LYS A 115 4.12 19.59 -13.29
C LYS A 115 4.48 18.28 -12.59
N HIS A 116 4.71 18.36 -11.29
CA HIS A 116 5.01 17.23 -10.43
C HIS A 116 4.63 17.56 -8.97
N ARG A 117 4.58 16.55 -8.10
CA ARG A 117 4.35 16.79 -6.66
C ARG A 117 5.67 17.06 -5.93
N HIS A 118 5.77 18.20 -5.26
CA HIS A 118 6.98 18.57 -4.49
C HIS A 118 7.21 17.66 -3.27
N ASP A 119 6.14 17.21 -2.63
CA ASP A 119 6.19 16.36 -1.42
C ASP A 119 6.05 14.87 -1.75
N LEU A 120 6.38 14.47 -2.98
CA LEU A 120 6.29 13.06 -3.37
C LEU A 120 7.33 12.22 -2.64
N GLN A 121 6.89 11.39 -1.71
CA GLN A 121 7.70 10.28 -1.20
C GLN A 121 7.68 9.14 -2.22
N ILE A 122 8.80 8.95 -2.93
CA ILE A 122 8.94 7.91 -3.98
C ILE A 122 8.68 6.52 -3.38
N SER A 123 9.09 6.29 -2.13
CA SER A 123 8.86 5.02 -1.45
C SER A 123 7.39 4.70 -1.25
N GLU A 124 6.53 5.70 -1.00
CA GLU A 124 5.07 5.54 -0.88
C GLU A 124 4.38 5.45 -2.24
N PHE A 125 4.94 6.10 -3.26
CA PHE A 125 4.39 6.04 -4.61
C PHE A 125 4.59 4.67 -5.26
N LEU A 126 5.75 4.05 -5.04
CA LEU A 126 6.11 2.78 -5.68
C LEU A 126 5.74 1.52 -4.88
N SER A 127 5.37 1.66 -3.61
CA SER A 127 5.04 0.51 -2.77
C SER A 127 3.92 0.80 -1.78
N LYS A 128 3.11 -0.22 -1.50
CA LYS A 128 2.02 -0.11 -0.53
C LYS A 128 2.54 -0.32 0.89
N ALA A 129 1.89 0.31 1.87
CA ALA A 129 2.22 0.10 3.29
C ALA A 129 2.17 -1.39 3.71
N SER A 130 1.24 -2.16 3.15
CA SER A 130 1.13 -3.60 3.39
C SER A 130 2.33 -4.40 2.87
N GLU A 131 2.92 -3.99 1.74
CA GLU A 131 4.10 -4.63 1.16
C GLU A 131 5.34 -4.31 2.00
N LYS A 132 5.52 -3.05 2.40
CA LYS A 132 6.61 -2.63 3.31
C LYS A 132 6.58 -3.44 4.62
N LEU A 133 5.40 -3.62 5.20
CA LEU A 133 5.21 -4.41 6.41
C LEU A 133 5.54 -5.89 6.20
N LEU A 134 5.18 -6.46 5.05
CA LEU A 134 5.53 -7.84 4.70
C LEU A 134 7.05 -8.00 4.59
N TRP A 135 7.74 -7.04 3.97
CA TRP A 135 9.20 -7.09 3.85
C TRP A 135 9.90 -7.04 5.21
N GLN A 136 9.41 -6.21 6.13
CA GLN A 136 9.92 -6.16 7.51
C GLN A 136 9.75 -7.50 8.23
N GLN A 137 8.61 -8.18 8.04
CA GLN A 137 8.40 -9.54 8.58
C GLN A 137 9.34 -10.58 7.97
N GLN A 138 9.81 -10.33 6.74
CA GLN A 138 10.76 -11.16 6.00
C GLN A 138 12.22 -10.76 6.26
N SER A 139 12.50 -10.16 7.42
CA SER A 139 13.85 -9.79 7.87
C SER A 139 14.49 -8.61 7.14
N LEU A 140 13.72 -7.79 6.40
CA LEU A 140 14.22 -6.51 5.91
C LEU A 140 14.36 -5.53 7.09
N PRO A 141 15.52 -4.89 7.26
CA PRO A 141 15.67 -3.81 8.24
C PRO A 141 14.68 -2.66 8.00
N ASN A 142 14.15 -2.12 9.09
CA ASN A 142 13.16 -1.02 9.05
C ASN A 142 13.86 0.35 8.95
N ASP A 143 14.60 0.56 7.88
CA ASP A 143 15.20 1.85 7.53
C ASP A 143 14.87 2.24 6.09
N GLU A 144 14.95 3.54 5.81
CA GLU A 144 14.57 4.11 4.52
C GLU A 144 15.41 3.55 3.37
N LEU A 145 16.74 3.43 3.55
CA LEU A 145 17.65 2.88 2.54
C LEU A 145 17.29 1.44 2.18
N CYS A 146 17.03 0.58 3.16
CA CYS A 146 16.63 -0.81 2.93
C CYS A 146 15.25 -0.92 2.27
N ILE A 147 14.28 -0.07 2.65
CA ILE A 147 12.96 -0.03 2.00
C ILE A 147 13.10 0.41 0.54
N GLU A 148 13.87 1.46 0.27
CA GLU A 148 14.16 1.92 -1.09
C GLU A 148 14.84 0.83 -1.92
N ASN A 149 15.85 0.15 -1.34
CA ASN A 149 16.52 -0.96 -1.99
C ASN A 149 15.57 -2.11 -2.28
N ALA A 150 14.67 -2.44 -1.37
CA ALA A 150 13.64 -3.45 -1.59
C ALA A 150 12.72 -3.07 -2.76
N ILE A 151 12.31 -1.81 -2.88
CA ILE A 151 11.51 -1.32 -4.00
C ILE A 151 12.23 -1.56 -5.33
N ILE A 152 13.52 -1.22 -5.41
CA ILE A 152 14.34 -1.43 -6.62
C ILE A 152 14.47 -2.94 -6.92
N MET A 153 14.70 -3.78 -5.91
CA MET A 153 14.81 -5.24 -6.05
C MET A 153 13.50 -5.95 -6.39
N MET A 154 12.34 -5.31 -6.17
CA MET A 154 11.03 -5.86 -6.51
C MET A 154 10.50 -5.33 -7.85
N SER A 155 10.91 -4.11 -8.24
CA SER A 155 10.42 -3.42 -9.44
C SER A 155 11.50 -3.27 -10.52
N TYR A 156 12.51 -4.14 -10.52
CA TYR A 156 13.62 -4.04 -11.47
C TYR A 156 13.19 -4.38 -12.90
N ASN A 157 13.81 -3.72 -13.86
CA ASN A 157 13.76 -4.12 -15.27
C ASN A 157 14.90 -5.11 -15.61
N ARG A 158 16.13 -4.73 -15.24
CA ARG A 158 17.34 -5.55 -15.37
C ARG A 158 17.63 -6.27 -14.07
N TYR A 159 18.14 -7.49 -14.14
CA TYR A 159 18.38 -8.29 -12.94
C TYR A 159 19.27 -7.55 -11.92
N PRO A 160 18.90 -7.57 -10.63
CA PRO A 160 19.61 -6.82 -9.61
C PRO A 160 20.95 -7.47 -9.26
N LEU A 161 21.99 -6.64 -9.16
CA LEU A 161 23.28 -6.96 -8.55
C LEU A 161 23.39 -6.21 -7.23
N VAL A 162 23.34 -6.96 -6.14
CA VAL A 162 23.31 -6.44 -4.78
C VAL A 162 24.71 -6.45 -4.18
N VAL A 163 25.14 -5.31 -3.67
CA VAL A 163 26.36 -5.19 -2.87
C VAL A 163 25.94 -5.24 -1.40
N ASP A 164 26.17 -6.37 -0.74
CA ASP A 164 25.68 -6.65 0.62
C ASP A 164 26.79 -7.23 1.50
N PRO A 165 27.64 -6.37 2.11
CA PRO A 165 28.71 -6.84 3.00
C PRO A 165 28.19 -7.43 4.32
N SER A 166 26.93 -7.17 4.69
CA SER A 166 26.34 -7.57 5.98
C SER A 166 25.37 -8.75 5.87
N ASP A 167 25.21 -9.36 4.69
CA ASP A 167 24.25 -10.44 4.40
C ASP A 167 22.78 -10.11 4.78
N GLN A 168 22.42 -8.82 4.90
CA GLN A 168 21.06 -8.38 5.23
C GLN A 168 20.10 -8.60 4.06
N ALA A 169 20.52 -8.20 2.85
CA ALA A 169 19.75 -8.41 1.63
C ALA A 169 19.65 -9.90 1.29
N LEU A 170 20.73 -10.66 1.51
CA LEU A 170 20.71 -12.11 1.34
C LEU A 170 19.65 -12.76 2.21
N SER A 171 19.62 -12.41 3.51
CA SER A 171 18.65 -12.94 4.46
C SER A 171 17.22 -12.58 4.05
N PHE A 172 17.00 -11.34 3.60
CA PHE A 172 15.72 -10.87 3.09
C PHE A 172 15.26 -11.64 1.84
N ILE A 173 16.10 -11.78 0.81
CA ILE A 173 15.75 -12.45 -0.46
C ILE A 173 15.43 -13.93 -0.20
N MET A 174 16.22 -14.60 0.64
CA MET A 174 15.99 -16.00 1.02
C MET A 174 14.67 -16.19 1.77
N SER A 175 14.31 -15.26 2.66
CA SER A 175 13.05 -15.27 3.40
C SER A 175 11.85 -14.96 2.49
N HIS A 176 12.00 -13.98 1.59
CA HIS A 176 10.95 -13.55 0.66
C HIS A 176 10.54 -14.68 -0.29
N PHE A 177 11.51 -15.37 -0.90
CA PHE A 177 11.28 -16.44 -1.87
C PHE A 177 11.32 -17.85 -1.26
N GLN A 178 11.21 -17.97 0.08
CA GLN A 178 11.25 -19.26 0.76
C GLN A 178 10.16 -20.23 0.26
N LYS A 179 8.96 -19.71 -0.04
CA LYS A 179 7.84 -20.49 -0.57
C LYS A 179 8.05 -20.92 -2.02
N ASP A 180 8.81 -20.13 -2.78
CA ASP A 180 9.06 -20.34 -4.21
C ASP A 180 10.28 -21.23 -4.49
N LYS A 181 10.84 -21.86 -3.45
CA LYS A 181 12.00 -22.77 -3.51
C LYS A 181 13.21 -22.12 -4.19
N ILE A 182 13.57 -20.91 -3.75
CA ILE A 182 14.77 -20.22 -4.21
C ILE A 182 16.01 -21.11 -4.07
N GLN A 183 16.80 -21.17 -5.15
CA GLN A 183 18.07 -21.90 -5.18
C GLN A 183 19.22 -20.92 -5.00
N LYS A 184 20.21 -21.33 -4.22
CA LYS A 184 21.42 -20.57 -3.92
C LYS A 184 22.61 -21.29 -4.55
N THR A 185 23.39 -20.59 -5.36
CA THR A 185 24.56 -21.13 -6.08
C THR A 185 25.67 -20.06 -6.18
N SER A 186 26.83 -20.43 -6.71
CA SER A 186 27.97 -19.55 -6.98
C SER A 186 28.61 -19.96 -8.30
N PHE A 187 29.32 -19.05 -8.98
CA PHE A 187 30.06 -19.39 -10.20
C PHE A 187 31.19 -20.41 -9.95
N ALA A 188 31.64 -20.56 -8.70
CA ALA A 188 32.65 -21.56 -8.33
C ALA A 188 32.07 -22.98 -8.19
N ASP A 189 30.74 -23.15 -8.23
CA ASP A 189 30.07 -24.44 -8.09
C ASP A 189 29.99 -25.17 -9.44
N ASP A 190 30.54 -26.38 -9.53
CA ASP A 190 30.46 -27.23 -10.74
C ASP A 190 29.01 -27.50 -11.19
N SER A 191 28.05 -27.40 -10.26
CA SER A 191 26.63 -27.60 -10.52
C SER A 191 25.87 -26.33 -10.93
N PHE A 192 26.55 -25.17 -10.98
CA PHE A 192 25.97 -23.87 -11.37
C PHE A 192 25.14 -23.95 -12.66
N MET A 193 25.71 -24.52 -13.72
CA MET A 193 25.03 -24.63 -15.01
C MET A 193 23.72 -25.42 -14.91
N LYS A 194 23.72 -26.53 -14.16
CA LYS A 194 22.51 -27.36 -13.98
C LYS A 194 21.44 -26.61 -13.18
N HIS A 195 21.83 -25.87 -12.15
CA HIS A 195 20.92 -25.03 -11.37
C HIS A 195 20.35 -23.90 -12.23
N LEU A 196 21.17 -23.24 -13.04
CA LEU A 196 20.74 -22.18 -13.96
C LEU A 196 19.76 -22.70 -15.01
N GLU A 197 20.07 -23.81 -15.67
CA GLU A 197 19.17 -24.43 -16.66
C GLU A 197 17.82 -24.83 -16.05
N THR A 198 17.85 -25.41 -14.84
CA THR A 198 16.65 -25.83 -14.11
C THR A 198 15.80 -24.62 -13.72
N ALA A 199 16.43 -23.56 -13.19
CA ALA A 199 15.76 -22.36 -12.76
C ALA A 199 15.11 -21.62 -13.94
N ILE A 200 15.81 -21.49 -15.08
CA ILE A 200 15.26 -20.90 -16.31
C ILE A 200 14.08 -21.71 -16.82
N ARG A 201 14.20 -23.04 -16.88
CA ARG A 201 13.15 -23.93 -17.40
C ARG A 201 11.86 -23.88 -16.58
N PHE A 202 11.99 -23.89 -15.26
CA PHE A 202 10.83 -23.95 -14.37
C PHE A 202 10.40 -22.57 -13.82
N GLY A 203 11.13 -21.51 -14.15
CA GLY A 203 10.88 -20.16 -13.62
C GLY A 203 11.11 -20.05 -12.12
N LEU A 204 12.07 -20.78 -11.57
CA LEU A 204 12.41 -20.72 -10.15
C LEU A 204 13.32 -19.51 -9.88
N PRO A 205 13.18 -18.82 -8.73
CA PRO A 205 14.13 -17.80 -8.32
C PRO A 205 15.52 -18.39 -8.08
N LEU A 206 16.55 -17.75 -8.63
CA LEU A 206 17.96 -18.14 -8.47
C LEU A 206 18.76 -17.00 -7.84
N LEU A 207 19.52 -17.31 -6.79
CA LEU A 207 20.46 -16.41 -6.14
C LEU A 207 21.89 -16.90 -6.41
N VAL A 208 22.70 -16.02 -7.01
CA VAL A 208 24.12 -16.28 -7.29
C VAL A 208 24.96 -15.44 -6.34
N GLN A 209 25.84 -16.11 -5.58
CA GLN A 209 26.77 -15.48 -4.64
C GLN A 209 28.15 -15.24 -5.22
N ASP A 210 28.89 -14.36 -4.54
CA ASP A 210 30.30 -14.04 -4.80
C ASP A 210 30.51 -13.61 -6.25
N VAL A 211 29.70 -12.64 -6.65
CA VAL A 211 29.59 -12.12 -8.02
C VAL A 211 30.55 -10.94 -8.21
N GLU A 212 31.86 -11.13 -7.98
CA GLU A 212 32.87 -10.12 -8.30
C GLU A 212 33.26 -10.18 -9.79
N LYS A 213 33.25 -11.38 -10.37
CA LYS A 213 33.53 -11.63 -11.78
C LYS A 213 32.43 -12.50 -12.37
N ILE A 214 31.63 -11.91 -13.25
CA ILE A 214 30.55 -12.63 -13.92
C ILE A 214 31.11 -13.46 -15.07
N ASP A 215 30.70 -14.72 -15.11
CA ASP A 215 30.96 -15.60 -16.24
C ASP A 215 30.20 -15.12 -17.49
N PRO A 216 30.87 -14.92 -18.65
CA PRO A 216 30.23 -14.56 -19.90
C PRO A 216 29.04 -15.44 -20.33
N ILE A 217 28.93 -16.67 -19.81
CA ILE A 217 27.77 -17.55 -20.06
C ILE A 217 26.45 -16.89 -19.65
N LEU A 218 26.46 -16.02 -18.63
CA LEU A 218 25.25 -15.34 -18.15
C LEU A 218 24.84 -14.18 -19.07
N ASN A 219 25.67 -13.76 -20.03
CA ASN A 219 25.41 -12.60 -20.88
C ASN A 219 24.09 -12.71 -21.65
N SER A 220 23.79 -13.89 -22.21
CA SER A 220 22.54 -14.12 -22.94
C SER A 220 21.31 -14.02 -22.03
N VAL A 221 21.45 -14.46 -20.78
CA VAL A 221 20.41 -14.37 -19.73
C VAL A 221 20.20 -12.92 -19.29
N LEU A 222 21.28 -12.17 -19.01
CA LEU A 222 21.21 -10.77 -18.60
C LEU A 222 20.58 -9.88 -19.68
N ASN A 223 20.91 -10.13 -20.95
CA ASN A 223 20.35 -9.42 -22.09
C ASN A 223 18.92 -9.87 -22.46
N LYS A 224 18.42 -10.96 -21.85
CA LYS A 224 17.15 -11.60 -22.20
C LYS A 224 17.08 -11.92 -23.71
N GLU A 225 18.14 -12.53 -24.25
CA GLU A 225 18.26 -12.93 -25.67
C GLU A 225 17.38 -14.15 -25.99
N VAL A 226 16.06 -13.99 -25.85
CA VAL A 226 15.07 -15.04 -26.07
C VAL A 226 14.62 -15.10 -27.52
N GLN A 227 14.43 -16.31 -28.04
CA GLN A 227 13.95 -16.58 -29.38
C GLN A 227 12.63 -17.35 -29.33
N LYS A 228 11.64 -16.88 -30.10
CA LYS A 228 10.34 -17.55 -30.19
C LYS A 228 10.31 -18.48 -31.40
N ILE A 229 10.42 -19.79 -31.16
CA ILE A 229 10.45 -20.82 -32.21
C ILE A 229 9.29 -21.79 -31.97
N GLY A 230 8.41 -21.95 -32.97
CA GLY A 230 7.33 -22.94 -32.92
C GLY A 230 6.34 -22.77 -31.75
N GLY A 231 6.15 -21.54 -31.26
CA GLY A 231 5.26 -21.23 -30.13
C GLY A 231 5.90 -21.37 -28.75
N ARG A 232 7.15 -21.86 -28.66
CA ARG A 232 7.95 -21.88 -27.43
C ARG A 232 8.91 -20.69 -27.40
N ILE A 233 9.26 -20.24 -26.19
CA ILE A 233 10.29 -19.22 -25.96
C ILE A 233 11.53 -19.98 -25.51
N LEU A 234 12.63 -19.86 -26.25
CA LEU A 234 13.89 -20.54 -26.00
C LEU A 234 14.97 -19.51 -25.72
N ILE A 235 15.93 -19.86 -24.85
CA ILE A 235 17.14 -19.09 -24.62
C ILE A 235 18.36 -19.99 -24.78
N ARG A 236 19.41 -19.48 -25.42
CA ARG A 236 20.67 -20.20 -25.56
C ARG A 236 21.62 -19.78 -24.45
N VAL A 237 22.07 -20.73 -23.64
CA VAL A 237 23.03 -20.49 -22.55
C VAL A 237 24.18 -21.46 -22.75
N GLY A 238 25.35 -20.93 -23.13
CA GLY A 238 26.47 -21.74 -23.60
C GLY A 238 26.10 -22.56 -24.84
N ASP A 239 26.21 -23.89 -24.71
CA ASP A 239 25.88 -24.84 -25.78
C ASP A 239 24.46 -25.40 -25.70
N SER A 240 23.71 -25.11 -24.64
CA SER A 240 22.37 -25.62 -24.40
C SER A 240 21.28 -24.63 -24.88
N GLU A 241 20.25 -25.15 -25.53
CA GLU A 241 18.98 -24.44 -25.76
C GLU A 241 17.96 -24.87 -24.71
N ILE A 242 17.39 -23.90 -23.99
CA ILE A 242 16.54 -24.12 -22.81
C ILE A 242 15.21 -23.41 -23.03
N ASP A 243 14.10 -24.07 -22.67
CA ASP A 243 12.79 -23.41 -22.59
C ASP A 243 12.84 -22.29 -21.54
N TYR A 244 12.55 -21.06 -21.94
CA TYR A 244 12.57 -19.89 -21.07
C TYR A 244 11.20 -19.65 -20.44
N SER A 245 11.16 -19.61 -19.11
CA SER A 245 9.98 -19.20 -18.35
C SER A 245 10.02 -17.71 -18.02
N GLU A 246 8.95 -16.97 -18.32
CA GLU A 246 8.82 -15.54 -17.99
C GLU A 246 8.82 -15.26 -16.48
N ASN A 247 8.54 -16.28 -15.65
CA ASN A 247 8.57 -16.18 -14.20
C ASN A 247 9.98 -16.26 -13.59
N PHE A 248 11.01 -16.52 -14.41
CA PHE A 248 12.39 -16.65 -13.95
C PHE A 248 12.92 -15.34 -13.36
N LYS A 249 13.39 -15.41 -12.11
CA LYS A 249 13.99 -14.30 -11.37
C LYS A 249 15.43 -14.63 -11.00
N LEU A 250 16.34 -13.71 -11.26
CA LEU A 250 17.76 -13.85 -10.94
C LEU A 250 18.19 -12.71 -10.02
N TYR A 251 18.85 -13.05 -8.92
CA TYR A 251 19.49 -12.12 -7.99
C TYR A 251 20.97 -12.45 -7.91
N MET A 252 21.83 -11.43 -8.03
CA MET A 252 23.27 -11.57 -7.88
C MET A 252 23.71 -10.81 -6.63
N ILE A 253 24.59 -11.39 -5.82
CA ILE A 253 25.08 -10.77 -4.58
C ILE A 253 26.61 -10.84 -4.53
N THR A 254 27.24 -9.75 -4.14
CA THR A 254 28.64 -9.71 -3.69
C THR A 254 28.71 -9.21 -2.26
N ARG A 255 29.70 -9.71 -1.51
CA ARG A 255 30.03 -9.24 -0.16
C ARG A 255 31.15 -8.21 -0.16
N ASP A 256 31.80 -7.98 -1.30
CA ASP A 256 32.87 -7.00 -1.41
C ASP A 256 32.28 -5.60 -1.68
N PRO A 257 32.35 -4.67 -0.71
CA PRO A 257 31.86 -3.31 -0.90
C PRO A 257 32.70 -2.51 -1.92
N ASN A 258 33.93 -2.95 -2.19
CA ASN A 258 34.86 -2.29 -3.12
C ASN A 258 34.93 -2.98 -4.49
N ALA A 259 34.01 -3.90 -4.78
CA ALA A 259 33.98 -4.62 -6.05
C ALA A 259 33.91 -3.65 -7.24
N THR A 260 34.89 -3.71 -8.13
CA THR A 260 34.94 -2.89 -9.35
C THR A 260 34.28 -3.63 -10.51
N PHE A 261 33.18 -3.08 -11.02
CA PHE A 261 32.44 -3.66 -12.15
C PHE A 261 32.81 -2.99 -13.48
N THR A 262 32.80 -3.77 -14.56
CA THR A 262 33.06 -3.24 -15.91
C THR A 262 31.86 -2.41 -16.39
N PRO A 263 32.08 -1.33 -17.18
CA PRO A 263 30.97 -0.53 -17.72
C PRO A 263 29.95 -1.35 -18.53
N ASP A 264 30.44 -2.38 -19.22
CA ASP A 264 29.62 -3.33 -19.97
C ASP A 264 28.64 -4.09 -19.05
N LEU A 265 29.11 -4.58 -17.89
CA LEU A 265 28.23 -5.18 -16.89
C LEU A 265 27.26 -4.14 -16.29
N CYS A 266 27.76 -2.96 -15.93
CA CYS A 266 26.94 -1.90 -15.35
C CYS A 266 25.75 -1.50 -16.23
N SER A 267 25.88 -1.64 -17.55
CA SER A 267 24.81 -1.36 -18.50
C SER A 267 23.71 -2.43 -18.56
N ARG A 268 23.95 -3.63 -18.01
CA ARG A 268 23.09 -4.82 -18.15
C ARG A 268 22.43 -5.27 -16.86
N VAL A 269 22.86 -4.75 -15.71
CA VAL A 269 22.29 -5.04 -14.39
C VAL A 269 21.74 -3.79 -13.72
N THR A 270 20.92 -3.98 -12.68
CA THR A 270 20.49 -2.88 -11.80
C THR A 270 21.27 -3.00 -10.49
N PHE A 271 22.08 -2.02 -10.12
CA PHE A 271 22.81 -2.09 -8.86
C PHE A 271 21.91 -1.74 -7.68
N VAL A 272 22.12 -2.45 -6.56
CA VAL A 272 21.48 -2.15 -5.28
C VAL A 272 22.51 -2.24 -4.17
N ASN A 273 22.76 -1.13 -3.49
CA ASN A 273 23.80 -1.02 -2.47
C ASN A 273 23.20 -1.14 -1.07
N PHE A 274 23.49 -2.25 -0.39
CA PHE A 274 23.15 -2.53 1.01
C PHE A 274 24.31 -2.26 1.97
N THR A 275 25.35 -1.56 1.53
CA THR A 275 26.42 -1.11 2.44
C THR A 275 25.82 -0.24 3.53
N VAL A 276 26.00 -0.67 4.77
CA VAL A 276 25.42 -0.01 5.93
C VAL A 276 26.08 1.35 6.12
N THR A 277 25.26 2.40 6.15
CA THR A 277 25.70 3.78 6.40
C THR A 277 25.51 4.16 7.87
N PRO A 278 26.24 5.17 8.40
CA PRO A 278 26.03 5.67 9.75
C PRO A 278 24.59 6.01 10.08
N SER A 279 23.88 6.65 9.15
CA SER A 279 22.46 7.00 9.30
C SER A 279 21.55 5.77 9.25
N SER A 280 21.82 4.81 8.36
CA SER A 280 21.07 3.54 8.30
C SER A 280 21.21 2.76 9.59
N LEU A 281 22.45 2.59 10.08
CA LEU A 281 22.71 1.87 11.32
C LEU A 281 22.10 2.57 12.53
N GLN A 282 22.15 3.90 12.58
CA GLN A 282 21.48 4.67 13.61
C GLN A 282 19.98 4.35 13.65
N ASN A 283 19.30 4.34 12.50
CA ASN A 283 17.87 4.00 12.44
C ASN A 283 17.60 2.55 12.83
N GLN A 284 18.45 1.61 12.42
CA GLN A 284 18.34 0.20 12.83
C GLN A 284 18.51 0.06 14.36
N CYS A 285 19.54 0.67 14.95
CA CYS A 285 19.74 0.69 16.39
C CYS A 285 18.58 1.34 17.14
N LEU A 286 18.02 2.44 16.62
CA LEU A 286 16.87 3.11 17.21
C LEU A 286 15.67 2.17 17.31
N ASN A 287 15.35 1.46 16.23
CA ASN A 287 14.25 0.48 16.22
C ASN A 287 14.53 -0.68 17.20
N ILE A 288 15.78 -1.15 17.29
CA ILE A 288 16.17 -2.20 18.25
C ILE A 288 15.99 -1.71 19.69
N PHE A 289 16.48 -0.51 20.01
CA PHE A 289 16.35 0.06 21.35
C PHE A 289 14.89 0.27 21.74
N LEU A 290 14.06 0.80 20.83
CA LEU A 290 12.62 0.95 21.11
C LEU A 290 11.94 -0.40 21.34
N LYS A 291 12.28 -1.41 20.55
CA LYS A 291 11.70 -2.75 20.68
C LYS A 291 12.04 -3.40 22.03
N GLU A 292 13.26 -3.21 22.53
CA GLU A 292 13.72 -3.81 23.79
C GLU A 292 13.32 -2.98 25.03
N GLU A 293 13.54 -1.67 25.02
CA GLU A 293 13.26 -0.79 26.18
C GLU A 293 11.77 -0.42 26.29
N ARG A 294 11.09 -0.26 25.16
CA ARG A 294 9.69 0.21 25.07
C ARG A 294 8.86 -0.69 24.15
N PRO A 295 8.76 -2.01 24.43
CA PRO A 295 8.04 -2.95 23.56
C PRO A 295 6.57 -2.55 23.37
N GLU A 296 5.96 -1.93 24.38
CA GLU A 296 4.58 -1.41 24.29
C GLU A 296 4.43 -0.31 23.23
N ILE A 297 5.42 0.57 23.08
CA ILE A 297 5.41 1.67 22.10
C ILE A 297 5.66 1.11 20.69
N ASP A 298 6.61 0.19 20.53
CA ASP A 298 6.86 -0.47 19.24
C ASP A 298 5.64 -1.28 18.79
N LYS A 299 4.98 -1.99 19.71
CA LYS A 299 3.73 -2.69 19.43
C LYS A 299 2.61 -1.72 19.07
N LYS A 300 2.43 -0.63 19.81
CA LYS A 300 1.45 0.44 19.50
C LYS A 300 1.69 1.03 18.11
N ARG A 301 2.95 1.28 17.73
CA ARG A 301 3.35 1.74 16.38
C ARG A 301 2.95 0.74 15.30
N ASN A 302 3.34 -0.52 15.46
CA ASN A 302 3.09 -1.57 14.47
C ASN A 302 1.59 -1.87 14.32
N ASP A 303 0.85 -1.89 15.43
CA ASP A 303 -0.59 -2.11 15.43
C ASP A 303 -1.32 -0.91 14.80
N ASN A 304 -0.90 0.33 15.08
CA ASN A 304 -1.47 1.52 14.43
C ASN A 304 -1.26 1.52 12.91
N ILE A 305 -0.06 1.19 12.42
CA ILE A 305 0.21 1.12 10.97
C ILE A 305 -0.70 0.09 10.30
N LYS A 306 -0.88 -1.09 10.92
CA LYS A 306 -1.79 -2.13 10.43
C LYS A 306 -3.24 -1.63 10.42
N LEU A 307 -3.71 -1.13 11.55
CA LEU A 307 -5.08 -0.63 11.72
C LEU A 307 -5.39 0.49 10.73
N GLN A 308 -4.49 1.46 10.56
CA GLN A 308 -4.66 2.55 9.60
C GLN A 308 -4.79 2.01 8.17
N SER A 309 -3.99 1.01 7.79
CA SER A 309 -4.10 0.36 6.48
C SER A 309 -5.42 -0.40 6.30
N GLU A 310 -5.87 -1.14 7.31
CA GLU A 310 -7.14 -1.87 7.32
C GLU A 310 -8.34 -0.92 7.26
N TYR A 311 -8.30 0.18 8.03
CA TYR A 311 -9.32 1.21 8.02
C TYR A 311 -9.43 1.90 6.67
N ARG A 312 -8.31 2.24 6.02
CA ARG A 312 -8.34 2.82 4.65
C ARG A 312 -8.96 1.86 3.64
N VAL A 313 -8.63 0.56 3.71
CA VAL A 313 -9.25 -0.45 2.83
C VAL A 313 -10.74 -0.61 3.12
N LYS A 314 -11.12 -0.67 4.40
CA LYS A 314 -12.52 -0.82 4.82
C LYS A 314 -13.37 0.39 4.42
N LEU A 315 -12.83 1.60 4.58
CA LEU A 315 -13.48 2.85 4.18
C LEU A 315 -13.75 2.87 2.68
N ARG A 316 -12.77 2.48 1.85
CA ARG A 316 -12.95 2.33 0.40
C ARG A 316 -13.99 1.26 0.04
N SER A 317 -14.00 0.13 0.74
CA SER A 317 -15.01 -0.91 0.52
C SER A 317 -16.43 -0.45 0.87
N LEU A 318 -16.59 0.36 1.92
CA LEU A 318 -17.89 0.94 2.28
C LEU A 318 -18.36 1.97 1.25
N GLU A 319 -17.43 2.75 0.68
CA GLU A 319 -17.71 3.67 -0.43
C GLU A 319 -18.20 2.93 -1.67
N ASP A 320 -17.49 1.87 -2.07
CA ASP A 320 -17.88 1.04 -3.22
C ASP A 320 -19.27 0.43 -3.01
N LYS A 321 -19.57 -0.05 -1.79
CA LYS A 321 -20.90 -0.55 -1.44
C LYS A 321 -21.98 0.53 -1.54
N LEU A 322 -21.70 1.74 -1.04
CA LEU A 322 -22.63 2.85 -1.10
C LEU A 322 -22.93 3.25 -2.55
N LEU A 323 -21.90 3.29 -3.41
CA LEU A 323 -22.03 3.52 -4.85
C LEU A 323 -22.85 2.42 -5.55
N ASN A 324 -22.61 1.15 -5.20
CA ASN A 324 -23.36 0.03 -5.76
C ASN A 324 -24.84 0.09 -5.37
N GLU A 325 -25.16 0.32 -4.09
CA GLU A 325 -26.55 0.46 -3.61
C GLU A 325 -27.27 1.62 -4.31
N LEU A 326 -26.60 2.75 -4.52
CA LEU A 326 -27.15 3.88 -5.28
C LEU A 326 -27.39 3.53 -6.75
N THR A 327 -26.49 2.75 -7.37
CA THR A 327 -26.58 2.36 -8.78
C THR A 327 -27.65 1.31 -9.02
N GLU A 328 -27.78 0.33 -8.12
CA GLU A 328 -28.81 -0.72 -8.17
C GLU A 328 -30.21 -0.17 -7.85
N SER A 329 -30.29 0.98 -7.20
CA SER A 329 -31.56 1.64 -6.90
C SER A 329 -32.19 2.31 -8.14
N GLU A 330 -32.75 1.51 -9.04
CA GLU A 330 -33.62 2.00 -10.10
C GLU A 330 -35.04 2.27 -9.56
N GLY A 331 -35.41 3.55 -9.39
CA GLY A 331 -36.77 3.96 -9.02
C GLY A 331 -36.85 4.97 -7.88
N ASN A 332 -37.98 5.00 -7.16
CA ASN A 332 -38.21 5.96 -6.08
C ASN A 332 -37.50 5.53 -4.79
N ILE A 333 -36.30 6.05 -4.57
CA ILE A 333 -35.44 5.82 -3.39
C ILE A 333 -36.22 6.00 -2.08
N LEU A 334 -37.17 6.95 -2.04
CA LEU A 334 -37.98 7.28 -0.86
C LEU A 334 -39.04 6.22 -0.51
N GLN A 335 -39.30 5.25 -1.38
CA GLN A 335 -40.24 4.16 -1.12
C GLN A 335 -39.54 2.90 -0.61
N ASN A 336 -38.21 2.83 -0.72
CA ASN A 336 -37.44 1.69 -0.26
C ASN A 336 -36.81 1.97 1.11
N ASP A 337 -37.60 1.77 2.17
CA ASP A 337 -37.15 1.95 3.56
C ASP A 337 -35.91 1.11 3.90
N LYS A 338 -35.73 -0.05 3.25
CA LYS A 338 -34.53 -0.89 3.46
C LYS A 338 -33.28 -0.23 2.90
N LEU A 339 -33.37 0.32 1.68
CA LEU A 339 -32.24 1.02 1.04
C LEU A 339 -31.81 2.24 1.87
N ILE A 340 -32.77 3.03 2.37
CA ILE A 340 -32.48 4.19 3.21
C ILE A 340 -31.75 3.77 4.50
N GLN A 341 -32.22 2.73 5.18
CA GLN A 341 -31.54 2.21 6.37
C GLN A 341 -30.14 1.69 6.06
N THR A 342 -29.95 1.00 4.93
CA THR A 342 -28.63 0.52 4.50
C THR A 342 -27.68 1.70 4.25
N LEU A 343 -28.13 2.74 3.54
CA LEU A 343 -27.33 3.94 3.27
C LEU A 343 -26.96 4.70 4.56
N GLU A 344 -27.91 4.87 5.49
CA GLU A 344 -27.65 5.49 6.79
C GLU A 344 -26.63 4.70 7.62
N ASN A 345 -26.73 3.37 7.61
CA ASN A 345 -25.80 2.50 8.35
C ASN A 345 -24.40 2.52 7.75
N LEU A 346 -24.28 2.38 6.42
CA LEU A 346 -23.00 2.46 5.70
C LEU A 346 -22.30 3.79 5.97
N GLN A 347 -23.06 4.90 5.97
CA GLN A 347 -22.50 6.21 6.21
C GLN A 347 -22.06 6.41 7.66
N LYS A 348 -22.85 5.93 8.63
CA LYS A 348 -22.45 5.96 10.05
C LYS A 348 -21.14 5.19 10.27
N GLU A 349 -21.02 4.00 9.67
CA GLU A 349 -19.81 3.19 9.75
C GLU A 349 -18.61 3.88 9.10
N ALA A 350 -18.79 4.49 7.91
CA ALA A 350 -17.72 5.24 7.23
C ALA A 350 -17.24 6.45 8.06
N LYS A 351 -18.16 7.22 8.67
CA LYS A 351 -17.83 8.35 9.55
C LYS A 351 -17.10 7.89 10.81
N GLU A 352 -17.47 6.74 11.37
CA GLU A 352 -16.80 6.18 12.55
C GLU A 352 -15.37 5.75 12.22
N ILE A 353 -15.18 5.06 11.10
CA ILE A 353 -13.84 4.64 10.63
C ILE A 353 -12.97 5.87 10.33
N ALA A 354 -13.51 6.91 9.70
CA ALA A 354 -12.76 8.14 9.43
C ALA A 354 -12.22 8.79 10.72
N LYS A 355 -13.05 8.84 11.79
CA LYS A 355 -12.59 9.31 13.11
C LYS A 355 -11.53 8.42 13.73
N GLN A 356 -11.64 7.09 13.56
CA GLN A 356 -10.63 6.15 14.05
C GLN A 356 -9.29 6.32 13.34
N VAL A 357 -9.29 6.64 12.03
CA VAL A 357 -8.07 6.97 11.29
C VAL A 357 -7.41 8.24 11.85
N GLU A 358 -8.19 9.29 12.09
CA GLU A 358 -7.67 10.56 12.63
C GLU A 358 -7.08 10.38 14.05
N ALA A 359 -7.74 9.61 14.92
CA ALA A 359 -7.23 9.27 16.24
C ALA A 359 -5.94 8.41 16.19
N ALA A 360 -5.81 7.54 15.18
CA ALA A 360 -4.61 6.75 14.97
C ALA A 360 -3.43 7.65 14.54
N ASP A 361 -3.68 8.69 13.74
CA ASP A 361 -2.66 9.66 13.32
C ASP A 361 -2.15 10.49 14.51
N GLU A 362 -3.04 10.95 15.40
CA GLU A 362 -2.64 11.60 16.66
C GLU A 362 -1.78 10.69 17.54
N THR A 363 -2.15 9.42 17.62
CA THR A 363 -1.40 8.42 18.39
C THR A 363 0.01 8.19 17.81
N MET A 364 0.16 8.27 16.48
CA MET A 364 1.47 8.15 15.84
C MET A 364 2.40 9.32 16.17
N LEU A 365 1.87 10.53 16.34
CA LEU A 365 2.66 11.68 16.79
C LEU A 365 3.22 11.48 18.19
N GLU A 366 2.45 10.89 19.11
CA GLU A 366 2.93 10.53 20.46
C GLU A 366 4.08 9.52 20.40
N VAL A 367 3.95 8.49 19.55
CA VAL A 367 4.98 7.47 19.34
C VAL A 367 6.26 8.10 18.81
N GLU A 368 6.14 9.06 17.90
CA GLU A 368 7.28 9.76 17.31
C GLU A 368 8.02 10.65 18.32
N GLN A 369 7.29 11.31 19.22
CA GLN A 369 7.90 12.07 20.33
C GLN A 369 8.78 11.18 21.22
N VAL A 370 8.27 10.00 21.62
CA VAL A 370 9.05 9.04 22.42
C VAL A 370 10.24 8.51 21.61
N THR A 371 10.07 8.28 20.32
CA THR A 371 11.14 7.81 19.42
C THR A 371 12.31 8.81 19.37
N GLN A 372 12.01 10.12 19.37
CA GLN A 372 13.03 11.17 19.32
C GLN A 372 13.95 11.17 20.56
N GLU A 373 13.48 10.73 21.73
CA GLU A 373 14.29 10.66 22.94
C GLU A 373 15.45 9.64 22.83
N TYR A 374 15.28 8.59 22.02
CA TYR A 374 16.27 7.52 21.82
C TYR A 374 17.23 7.78 20.65
N VAL A 375 17.02 8.85 19.87
CA VAL A 375 17.90 9.22 18.75
C VAL A 375 19.37 9.45 19.18
N PRO A 376 19.67 10.12 20.31
CA PRO A 376 21.05 10.34 20.73
C PRO A 376 21.81 9.05 21.05
N ILE A 377 21.17 8.08 21.71
CA ILE A 377 21.80 6.79 22.05
C ILE A 377 22.01 5.93 20.79
N ALA A 378 21.06 5.96 19.86
CA ALA A 378 21.19 5.32 18.55
C ALA A 378 22.36 5.88 17.73
N ASN A 379 22.56 7.20 17.76
CA ASN A 379 23.72 7.84 17.12
C ASN A 379 25.04 7.40 17.77
N MET A 380 25.08 7.31 19.10
CA MET A 380 26.26 6.82 19.82
C MET A 380 26.60 5.37 19.45
N ALA A 381 25.61 4.49 19.39
CA ALA A 381 25.80 3.09 18.99
C ALA A 381 26.36 2.97 17.56
N SER A 382 25.79 3.72 16.62
CA SER A 382 26.29 3.79 15.24
C SER A 382 27.76 4.24 15.20
N ARG A 383 28.11 5.33 15.91
CA ARG A 383 29.49 5.84 15.97
C ARG A 383 30.48 4.83 16.56
N ILE A 384 30.09 4.08 17.58
CA ILE A 384 30.93 3.03 18.19
C ILE A 384 31.23 1.96 17.15
N PHE A 385 30.21 1.46 16.44
CA PHE A 385 30.39 0.46 15.40
C PHE A 385 31.34 0.94 14.29
N PHE A 386 31.11 2.12 13.71
CA PHE A 386 32.00 2.63 12.66
C PHE A 386 33.43 2.93 13.15
N SER A 387 33.60 3.24 14.44
CA SER A 387 34.92 3.34 15.04
C SER A 387 35.61 1.97 15.13
N MET A 388 34.85 0.91 15.46
CA MET A 388 35.36 -0.47 15.47
C MET A 388 35.66 -0.98 14.07
N ASP A 389 34.80 -0.72 13.09
CA ASP A 389 35.01 -1.07 11.69
C ASP A 389 36.28 -0.43 11.13
N SER A 390 36.53 0.84 11.48
CA SER A 390 37.75 1.56 11.12
C SER A 390 39.04 0.96 11.73
N LEU A 391 38.97 0.14 12.79
CA LEU A 391 40.15 -0.53 13.37
C LEU A 391 40.75 -1.59 12.44
N SER A 392 39.98 -2.07 11.46
CA SER A 392 40.47 -2.99 10.44
C SER A 392 41.64 -2.39 9.63
N ALA A 393 41.68 -1.07 9.49
CA ALA A 393 42.78 -0.34 8.85
C ALA A 393 44.07 -0.32 9.69
N VAL A 394 43.98 -0.53 11.00
CA VAL A 394 45.13 -0.55 11.92
C VAL A 394 45.81 -1.93 11.90
N HIS A 395 45.02 -3.00 11.95
CA HIS A 395 45.53 -4.36 11.96
C HIS A 395 44.51 -5.36 11.42
N PHE A 396 44.98 -6.36 10.64
CA PHE A 396 44.13 -7.38 10.01
C PHE A 396 43.30 -8.22 11.00
N LEU A 397 43.64 -8.20 12.28
CA LEU A 397 42.95 -8.94 13.34
C LEU A 397 41.68 -8.22 13.82
N TYR A 398 41.61 -6.89 13.67
CA TYR A 398 40.48 -6.09 14.13
C TYR A 398 39.40 -6.01 13.06
N GLN A 399 38.85 -7.17 12.69
CA GLN A 399 37.71 -7.29 11.80
C GLN A 399 36.47 -7.57 12.65
N PHE A 400 35.58 -6.59 12.73
CA PHE A 400 34.32 -6.70 13.44
C PHE A 400 33.18 -6.76 12.43
N SER A 401 32.35 -7.79 12.52
CA SER A 401 31.10 -7.86 11.78
C SER A 401 30.06 -6.95 12.41
N LEU A 402 29.05 -6.56 11.61
CA LEU A 402 27.88 -5.87 12.11
C LEU A 402 27.00 -6.74 13.01
N GLN A 403 26.97 -8.05 12.72
CA GLN A 403 26.37 -9.07 13.58
C GLN A 403 27.24 -9.31 14.81
#